data_AF-G2GNS6-F1
#
_entry.id   AF-G2GNS6-F1
#
_cell.length_a   1.000
_cell.length_b   1.000
_cell.length_c   1.000
_cell.angle_alpha   90.00
_cell.angle_beta   90.00
_cell.angle_gamma   90.00
#
_symmetry.space_group_name_H-M   'P 1'
#
loop_
_entity.id
_entity.type
_entity.pdbx_description
1 polymer ?
#
loop_
_entity_poly.entity_id
_entity_poly.type
_entity_poly.pdbx_seq_one_letter_code
_entity_poly.pdbx_strand_id
1 'polypeptide(L)' 'TGALGGAGRAVHVDARRGEAALPRRHVRVEIAVGAGHRAVDVAREVRARVGEALVDRPSVAVLVTAVG' A
#
# COMPACT_ATOMS: atom_id res chain seq x y z
N THR A 1 -5.97 12.31 6.92
CA THR A 1 -5.29 12.79 5.70
C THR A 1 -4.11 11.87 5.43
N GLY A 2 -4.03 11.27 4.24
CA GLY A 2 -2.91 10.37 3.88
C GLY A 2 -1.63 11.14 3.63
N ALA A 3 -0.50 10.63 4.12
CA ALA A 3 0.82 11.23 3.98
C ALA A 3 1.30 11.29 2.52
N LEU A 4 0.63 10.58 1.61
CA LEU A 4 0.95 10.56 0.18
C LEU A 4 0.11 11.52 -0.68
N GLY A 5 -0.70 12.41 -0.09
CA GLY A 5 -1.32 13.52 -0.83
C GLY A 5 -2.72 13.25 -1.41
N GLY A 6 -3.50 12.36 -0.80
CA GLY A 6 -4.88 12.08 -1.22
C GLY A 6 -5.00 11.14 -2.43
N ALA A 7 -6.25 10.82 -2.81
CA ALA A 7 -6.62 9.72 -3.71
C ALA A 7 -5.90 9.70 -5.09
N GLY A 8 -5.25 10.80 -5.50
CA GLY A 8 -4.47 10.90 -6.74
C GLY A 8 -3.03 10.35 -6.67
N ARG A 9 -2.46 10.12 -5.47
CA ARG A 9 -1.10 9.57 -5.27
C ARG A 9 -1.02 8.51 -4.16
N ALA A 10 -2.09 7.73 -4.00
CA ALA A 10 -2.23 6.70 -2.96
C ALA A 10 -1.14 5.61 -2.94
N VAL A 11 -0.38 5.46 -4.02
CA VAL A 11 0.67 4.44 -4.15
C VAL A 11 2.03 5.11 -4.21
N HIS A 12 2.86 4.84 -3.20
CA HIS A 12 4.26 5.22 -3.19
C HIS A 12 5.12 3.98 -3.36
N VAL A 13 5.89 3.96 -4.44
CA VAL A 13 6.86 2.90 -4.71
C VAL A 13 8.24 3.47 -4.47
N ASP A 14 8.90 3.01 -3.42
CA ASP A 14 10.25 3.45 -3.10
C ASP A 14 11.27 2.43 -3.63
N ALA A 15 12.31 2.92 -4.31
CA ALA A 15 13.41 2.13 -4.86
C ALA A 15 14.74 2.70 -4.35
N ARG A 16 14.88 2.89 -3.03
CA ARG A 16 16.15 3.37 -2.47
C ARG A 16 17.17 2.24 -2.46
N ARG A 17 18.26 2.41 -3.23
CA ARG A 17 19.53 1.73 -3.00
C ARG A 17 20.26 2.48 -1.87
N GLY A 18 20.00 2.13 -0.62
CA GLY A 18 20.64 2.71 0.57
C GLY A 18 20.68 1.71 1.72
N GLU A 19 21.63 1.83 2.65
CA GLU A 19 22.13 0.78 3.59
C GLU A 19 21.10 0.05 4.50
N ALA A 20 19.83 0.47 4.54
CA ALA A 20 18.73 -0.21 5.23
C ALA A 20 17.55 -0.55 4.30
N ALA A 21 17.81 -0.64 2.99
CA ALA A 21 16.82 -0.98 1.99
C ALA A 21 16.46 -2.45 2.09
N LEU A 22 15.16 -2.73 2.24
CA LEU A 22 14.64 -4.07 2.06
C LEU A 22 15.19 -4.63 0.72
N PRO A 23 15.69 -5.87 0.69
CA PRO A 23 16.36 -6.43 -0.49
C PRO A 23 15.43 -6.55 -1.72
N ARG A 24 14.14 -6.27 -1.55
CA ARG A 24 13.12 -6.25 -2.60
C ARG A 24 12.41 -4.89 -2.57
N ARG A 25 12.01 -4.40 -3.75
CA ARG A 25 11.20 -3.19 -3.93
C ARG A 25 10.03 -3.20 -2.94
N HIS A 26 9.78 -2.06 -2.29
CA HIS A 26 8.73 -1.93 -1.28
C HIS A 26 7.66 -0.96 -1.77
N VAL A 27 6.40 -1.39 -1.69
CA VAL A 27 5.25 -0.59 -2.12
C VAL A 27 4.40 -0.26 -0.92
N ARG A 28 4.16 1.03 -0.68
CA ARG A 28 3.24 1.51 0.35
C ARG A 28 1.97 2.02 -0.32
N VAL A 29 0.82 1.52 0.12
CA VAL A 29 -0.50 1.89 -0.39
C VAL A 29 -1.32 2.52 0.73
N GLU A 30 -1.81 3.73 0.53
CA GLU A 30 -2.68 4.44 1.47
C GLU A 30 -4.13 4.44 0.98
N ILE A 31 -5.05 3.95 1.82
CA ILE A 31 -6.47 3.87 1.49
C ILE A 31 -7.35 4.44 2.60
N ALA A 32 -8.56 4.85 2.23
CA ALA A 32 -9.66 5.07 3.16
C ALA A 32 -10.73 4.00 2.90
N VAL A 33 -11.36 3.48 3.95
CA VAL A 33 -12.36 2.41 3.87
C VAL A 33 -13.72 2.95 4.31
N GLY A 34 -14.78 2.64 3.56
CA GLY A 34 -16.16 3.03 3.92
C GLY A 34 -16.90 1.99 4.77
N ALA A 35 -18.00 2.40 5.40
CA ALA A 35 -18.68 1.68 6.51
C ALA A 35 -19.14 0.27 6.19
N GLY A 36 -19.40 -0.02 4.91
CA GLY A 36 -19.85 -1.32 4.46
C GLY A 36 -18.76 -2.40 4.41
N HIS A 37 -17.50 -2.06 4.70
CA HIS A 37 -16.37 -2.97 4.51
C HIS A 37 -15.49 -3.05 5.74
N ARG A 38 -15.06 -4.26 6.11
CA ARG A 38 -14.05 -4.42 7.15
C ARG A 38 -12.69 -3.99 6.60
N ALA A 39 -12.07 -3.02 7.24
CA ALA A 39 -10.77 -2.47 6.81
C ALA A 39 -9.68 -3.55 6.64
N VAL A 40 -9.68 -4.60 7.47
CA VAL A 40 -8.74 -5.71 7.37
C VAL A 40 -8.92 -6.54 6.09
N ASP A 41 -10.15 -6.75 5.65
CA ASP A 41 -10.43 -7.53 4.44
C ASP A 41 -10.01 -6.74 3.21
N VAL A 42 -10.34 -5.44 3.18
CA VAL A 42 -9.90 -4.53 2.12
C VAL A 42 -8.37 -4.45 2.07
N ALA A 43 -7.69 -4.32 3.21
CA ALA A 43 -6.24 -4.27 3.25
C ALA A 43 -5.57 -5.57 2.77
N ARG A 44 -6.14 -6.74 3.11
CA ARG A 44 -5.65 -8.05 2.64
C ARG A 44 -5.81 -8.19 1.13
N GLU A 45 -6.98 -7.82 0.61
CA GLU A 45 -7.27 -7.89 -0.83
C GLU A 45 -6.33 -6.97 -1.61
N VAL A 46 -6.17 -5.72 -1.16
CA VAL A 46 -5.23 -4.77 -1.78
C VAL A 46 -3.80 -5.30 -1.77
N ARG A 47 -3.34 -5.86 -0.63
CA ARG A 47 -1.99 -6.43 -0.52
C ARG A 47 -1.77 -7.57 -1.53
N ALA A 48 -2.74 -8.47 -1.66
CA ALA A 48 -2.66 -9.59 -2.61
C ALA A 48 -2.65 -9.07 -4.06
N ARG A 49 -3.60 -8.22 -4.44
CA ARG A 49 -3.73 -7.70 -5.81
C ARG A 49 -2.51 -6.91 -6.26
N VAL A 50 -1.96 -6.05 -5.40
CA VAL A 50 -0.77 -5.25 -5.72
C VAL A 50 0.48 -6.14 -5.80
N GLY A 51 0.57 -7.16 -4.95
CA GLY A 51 1.67 -8.13 -4.99
C GLY A 51 1.70 -8.95 -6.28
N GLU A 52 0.54 -9.37 -6.78
CA GLU A 52 0.41 -10.14 -8.03
C GLU A 52 0.52 -9.27 -9.29
N ALA A 53 0.11 -7.99 -9.24
CA ALA A 53 0.16 -7.09 -10.39
C ALA A 53 1.59 -6.64 -10.76
N LEU A 54 2.56 -6.82 -9.86
CA LEU A 54 3.94 -6.36 -10.04
C LEU A 54 4.86 -7.57 -10.25
N VAL A 55 5.55 -7.58 -11.39
CA VAL A 55 6.39 -8.69 -11.89
C VAL A 55 7.46 -9.12 -10.88
N ASP A 56 7.96 -8.16 -10.09
CA ASP A 56 9.04 -8.36 -9.12
C ASP A 56 8.56 -8.87 -7.75
N ARG A 57 7.25 -9.13 -7.58
CA ARG A 57 6.62 -9.56 -6.32
C ARG A 57 7.14 -8.77 -5.10
N PRO A 58 6.94 -7.45 -5.10
CA PRO A 58 7.46 -6.58 -4.06
C PRO A 58 6.79 -6.87 -2.71
N SER A 59 7.43 -6.41 -1.64
CA SER A 59 6.77 -6.37 -0.34
C SER A 59 5.78 -5.21 -0.32
N VAL A 60 4.51 -5.47 -0.03
CA VAL A 60 3.45 -4.46 -0.01
C VAL A 60 3.00 -4.17 1.43
N ALA A 61 3.02 -2.90 1.82
CA ALA A 61 2.43 -2.38 3.05
C ALA A 61 1.18 -1.55 2.74
N VAL A 62 0.09 -1.79 3.48
CA VAL A 62 -1.16 -1.04 3.33
C VAL A 62 -1.41 -0.25 4.61
N LEU A 63 -1.59 1.06 4.48
CA LEU A 63 -1.96 1.97 5.55
C LEU A 63 -3.40 2.44 5.34
N VAL A 64 -4.28 2.09 6.28
CA VAL A 64 -5.64 2.62 6.33
C VAL A 64 -5.61 3.96 7.05
N THR A 65 -6.02 5.01 6.35
CA THR A 65 -5.94 6.40 6.81
C THR A 65 -7.27 6.94 7.34
N ALA A 66 -8.38 6.24 7.06
CA ALA A 66 -9.69 6.52 7.61
C ALA A 66 -10.58 5.27 7.48
N VAL A 67 -11.52 5.13 8.43
CA VAL A 67 -12.66 4.23 8.36
C VAL A 67 -13.89 5.09 8.61
N GLY A 68 -14.78 5.16 7.64
CA GLY A 68 -16.05 5.91 7.72
C GLY A 68 -17.24 5.01 7.57
#